data_AF-A0A4R3YPB8-F1
#
_entry.id   AF-A0A4R3YPB8-F1
#
_cell.length_a   1.000
_cell.length_b   1.000
_cell.length_c   1.000
_cell.angle_alpha   90.00
_cell.angle_beta   90.00
_cell.angle_gamma   90.00
#
_symmetry.space_group_name_H-M   'P 1'
#
loop_
_entity.id
_entity.type
_entity.pdbx_description
1 polymer ?
#
loop_
_entity_poly.entity_id
_entity_poly.type
_entity_poly.pdbx_seq_one_letter_code
_entity_poly.pdbx_strand_id
1 'polypeptide(L)'
;MRKFVLAASVALTAALALTACNKSEDADKAAPVQEVAIAKPTNATDTKAWSQYFGQIVRKNMQGMTADRPFPYFVPAGDDDAGKDGRARQLDNVKGTVARGVTPGNMLVFGGPESSKTAELMVDAFKDAQPGSFKNVIVLFIGEQADQQRVSDAVAPSGAIFRFVAM
;
A
#
# COMPACT_ATOMS: atom_id res chain seq x y z
N MET A 1 61.94 43.08 18.09
CA MET A 1 61.64 44.48 18.45
C MET A 1 60.15 44.60 18.78
N ARG A 2 59.83 45.21 19.95
CA ARG A 2 58.50 45.68 20.43
C ARG A 2 57.49 44.57 20.77
N LYS A 3 57.41 44.11 22.03
CA LYS A 3 56.86 44.71 23.28
C LYS A 3 55.34 44.47 23.43
N PHE A 4 55.03 43.71 24.48
CA PHE A 4 53.73 43.36 25.05
C PHE A 4 52.81 44.56 25.31
N VAL A 5 51.50 44.37 25.10
CA VAL A 5 50.44 45.03 25.88
C VAL A 5 49.34 44.00 26.19
N LEU A 6 49.16 43.77 27.48
CA LEU A 6 48.06 43.06 28.13
C LEU A 6 46.90 44.03 28.40
N ALA A 7 45.66 43.61 28.16
CA ALA A 7 44.43 44.01 28.89
C ALA A 7 43.26 43.16 28.33
N ALA A 8 42.83 42.07 28.97
CA ALA A 8 41.91 41.98 30.12
C ALA A 8 40.49 42.51 29.82
N SER A 9 39.54 41.60 29.54
CA SER A 9 38.07 41.75 29.63
C SER A 9 37.46 40.33 29.47
N VAL A 10 37.23 39.58 30.56
CA VAL A 10 35.94 39.42 31.26
C VAL A 10 34.81 38.90 30.35
N ALA A 11 34.47 37.62 30.46
CA ALA A 11 33.17 37.17 31.01
C ALA A 11 33.00 35.65 30.87
N LEU A 12 32.88 35.01 32.02
CA LEU A 12 32.57 33.62 32.27
C LEU A 12 31.06 33.38 32.08
N THR A 13 30.64 32.39 31.30
CA THR A 13 29.35 31.71 31.53
C THR A 13 29.35 30.34 30.86
N ALA A 14 29.78 29.34 31.64
CA ALA A 14 29.40 27.96 31.43
C ALA A 14 28.04 27.73 32.10
N ALA A 15 27.06 27.21 31.35
CA ALA A 15 25.88 26.58 31.91
C ALA A 15 25.36 25.53 30.91
N LEU A 16 25.96 24.35 30.95
CA LEU A 16 25.28 23.12 30.58
C LEU A 16 24.33 22.78 31.73
N ALA A 17 23.02 22.82 31.47
CA ALA A 17 22.02 22.20 32.33
C ALA A 17 20.98 21.51 31.43
N LEU A 18 21.17 20.20 31.28
CA LEU A 18 20.06 19.26 31.06
C LEU A 18 19.21 19.18 32.33
N THR A 19 17.97 18.71 32.16
CA THR A 19 16.87 18.40 33.12
C THR A 19 15.75 19.46 33.05
N ALA A 20 14.46 19.13 32.85
CA ALA A 20 13.74 17.92 33.24
C ALA A 20 12.50 17.60 32.36
N CYS A 21 12.29 16.30 32.14
CA CYS A 21 11.05 15.51 32.26
C CYS A 21 9.74 15.96 31.58
N ASN A 22 9.29 15.17 30.59
CA ASN A 22 8.41 14.04 30.91
C ASN A 22 8.56 12.89 29.90
N LYS A 23 8.76 11.69 30.48
CA LYS A 23 8.80 10.40 29.81
C LYS A 23 7.38 9.84 29.79
N SER A 24 6.88 9.52 28.61
CA SER A 24 5.85 8.49 28.40
C SER A 24 6.13 7.88 27.05
N GLU A 25 6.61 6.64 27.10
CA GLU A 25 6.69 5.72 25.98
C GLU A 25 5.25 5.38 25.55
N ASP A 26 4.92 5.63 24.28
CA ASP A 26 3.86 4.89 23.60
C ASP A 26 4.20 4.77 22.12
N ALA A 27 4.40 3.50 21.75
CA ALA A 27 4.40 2.83 20.45
C ALA A 27 4.56 3.64 19.16
N ASP A 28 5.55 3.21 18.36
CA ASP A 28 5.49 3.05 16.89
C ASP A 28 4.32 3.73 16.18
N LYS A 29 4.38 5.06 16.04
CA LYS A 29 3.75 5.71 14.90
C LYS A 29 4.74 5.69 13.75
N ALA A 30 4.65 4.64 12.94
CA ALA A 30 5.18 4.67 11.58
C ALA A 30 4.66 5.97 10.94
N ALA A 31 5.57 6.91 10.71
CA ALA A 31 5.28 8.09 9.93
C ALA A 31 4.77 7.64 8.56
N PRO A 32 3.69 8.25 8.01
CA PRO A 32 3.30 7.95 6.64
C PRO A 32 4.48 8.32 5.74
N VAL A 33 5.08 7.31 5.11
CA VAL A 33 6.06 7.49 4.06
C VAL A 33 5.36 8.24 2.94
N GLN A 34 5.65 9.53 2.81
CA GLN A 34 5.22 10.33 1.66
C GLN A 34 6.05 9.87 0.46
N GLU A 35 5.56 8.83 -0.23
CA GLU A 35 6.06 8.42 -1.53
C GLU A 35 5.87 9.58 -2.52
N VAL A 36 6.93 9.88 -3.29
CA VAL A 36 6.84 10.73 -4.48
C VAL A 36 5.66 10.27 -5.33
N ALA A 37 4.64 11.13 -5.43
CA ALA A 37 3.39 10.82 -6.09
C ALA A 37 3.65 10.44 -7.55
N ILE A 38 3.43 9.16 -7.88
CA ILE A 38 3.36 8.71 -9.27
C ILE A 38 2.11 9.38 -9.83
N ALA A 39 2.21 10.07 -10.97
CA ALA A 39 1.07 10.78 -11.53
C ALA A 39 -0.05 9.78 -11.91
N LYS A 40 -1.18 9.88 -11.23
CA LYS A 40 -2.39 9.08 -11.48
C LYS A 40 -2.97 9.45 -12.86
N PRO A 41 -3.32 8.47 -13.71
CA PRO A 41 -3.98 8.76 -14.98
C PRO A 41 -5.34 9.43 -14.77
N THR A 42 -5.71 10.35 -15.66
CA THR A 42 -6.99 11.06 -15.61
C THR A 42 -8.07 10.41 -16.47
N ASN A 43 -7.69 9.70 -17.53
CA ASN A 43 -8.62 8.96 -18.39
C ASN A 43 -8.79 7.53 -17.86
N ALA A 44 -9.98 7.20 -17.35
CA ALA A 44 -10.29 5.89 -16.80
C ALA A 44 -10.17 4.74 -17.84
N THR A 45 -10.35 5.02 -19.13
CA THR A 45 -10.28 3.98 -20.18
C THR A 45 -8.90 3.86 -20.83
N ASP A 46 -7.92 4.70 -20.46
CA ASP A 46 -6.53 4.58 -20.94
C ASP A 46 -5.80 3.45 -20.21
N THR A 47 -6.10 2.22 -20.65
CA THR A 47 -5.55 0.99 -20.05
C THR A 47 -4.02 0.98 -20.05
N LYS A 48 -3.37 1.63 -21.03
CA LYS A 48 -1.91 1.70 -21.10
C LYS A 48 -1.35 2.59 -20.00
N ALA A 49 -1.90 3.80 -19.82
CA ALA A 49 -1.48 4.70 -18.74
C ALA A 49 -1.70 4.06 -17.37
N TRP A 50 -2.85 3.41 -17.15
CA TRP A 50 -3.13 2.69 -15.91
C TRP A 50 -2.18 1.53 -15.65
N SER A 51 -1.86 0.73 -16.67
CA SER A 51 -0.89 -0.36 -16.53
C SER A 51 0.51 0.15 -16.15
N GLN A 52 0.94 1.29 -16.70
CA GLN A 52 2.22 1.91 -16.36
C GLN A 52 2.24 2.48 -14.93
N TYR A 53 1.15 3.12 -14.52
CA TYR A 53 0.95 3.63 -13.17
C TYR A 53 1.02 2.50 -12.13
N PHE A 54 0.21 1.46 -12.29
CA PHE A 54 0.21 0.31 -11.39
C PHE A 54 1.54 -0.44 -11.40
N GLY A 55 2.17 -0.61 -12.55
CA GLY A 55 3.48 -1.25 -12.64
C GLY A 55 4.55 -0.56 -11.79
N GLN A 56 4.50 0.77 -11.65
CA GLN A 56 5.41 1.52 -10.79
C GLN A 56 5.12 1.29 -9.30
N ILE A 57 3.84 1.33 -8.91
CA ILE A 57 3.41 1.05 -7.53
C ILE A 57 3.81 -0.36 -7.11
N VAL A 58 3.53 -1.35 -7.96
CA VAL A 58 3.82 -2.76 -7.68
C VAL A 58 5.30 -2.95 -7.41
N ARG A 59 6.20 -2.40 -8.24
CA ARG A 59 7.65 -2.53 -8.04
C ARG A 59 8.15 -1.99 -6.70
N LYS A 60 7.54 -0.92 -6.19
CA LYS A 60 7.87 -0.36 -4.86
C LYS A 60 7.30 -1.18 -3.70
N ASN A 61 6.34 -2.05 -3.99
CA ASN A 61 5.55 -2.77 -2.99
C ASN A 61 5.74 -4.30 -3.08
N MET A 62 6.86 -4.80 -3.61
CA MET A 62 7.16 -6.24 -3.69
C MET A 62 7.83 -6.80 -2.41
N GLN A 63 8.11 -5.97 -1.41
CA GLN A 63 8.75 -6.41 -0.16
C GLN A 63 7.92 -7.49 0.56
N GLY A 64 8.61 -8.55 0.99
CA GLY A 64 8.01 -9.72 1.65
C GLY A 64 7.50 -10.80 0.69
N MET A 65 7.46 -10.53 -0.62
CA MET A 65 7.17 -11.53 -1.63
C MET A 65 8.45 -12.35 -1.93
N THR A 66 8.29 -13.66 -2.16
CA THR A 66 9.41 -14.56 -2.51
C THR A 66 9.24 -15.25 -3.87
N ALA A 67 8.03 -15.25 -4.44
CA ALA A 67 7.82 -15.77 -5.79
C ALA A 67 8.42 -14.82 -6.87
N ASP A 68 8.60 -15.34 -8.08
CA ASP A 68 9.30 -14.62 -9.16
C ASP A 68 8.57 -13.38 -9.68
N ARG A 69 7.23 -13.37 -9.61
CA ARG A 69 6.39 -12.28 -10.11
C ARG A 69 5.04 -12.20 -9.41
N PRO A 70 4.52 -10.99 -9.15
CA PRO A 70 3.18 -10.82 -8.60
C PRO A 70 2.11 -11.25 -9.61
N PHE A 71 0.90 -11.51 -9.12
CA PHE A 71 -0.28 -11.80 -9.93
C PHE A 71 -1.20 -10.58 -9.98
N PRO A 72 -1.16 -9.77 -11.05
CA PRO A 72 -2.00 -8.59 -11.17
C PRO A 72 -3.41 -8.93 -11.65
N TYR A 73 -4.39 -8.39 -10.94
CA TYR A 73 -5.79 -8.34 -11.33
C TYR A 73 -6.16 -6.87 -11.62
N PHE A 74 -6.13 -6.52 -12.90
CA PHE A 74 -6.64 -5.23 -13.37
C PHE A 74 -8.17 -5.29 -13.44
N VAL A 75 -8.85 -4.34 -12.77
CA VAL A 75 -10.31 -4.22 -12.81
C VAL A 75 -10.67 -3.08 -13.78
N PRO A 76 -11.29 -3.39 -14.93
CA PRO A 76 -11.58 -2.37 -15.92
C PRO A 76 -12.63 -1.37 -15.41
N ALA A 77 -12.47 -0.12 -15.84
CA ALA A 77 -13.45 0.92 -15.66
C ALA A 77 -14.55 0.86 -16.73
N GLY A 78 -15.54 1.73 -16.59
CA GLY A 78 -16.62 1.87 -17.56
C GLY A 78 -17.88 1.09 -17.18
N ASP A 79 -18.99 1.58 -17.69
CA ASP A 79 -20.34 1.04 -17.49
C ASP A 79 -20.99 0.58 -18.80
N ASP A 80 -20.20 0.56 -19.89
CA ASP A 80 -20.57 -0.11 -21.12
C ASP A 80 -20.50 -1.64 -20.94
N ASP A 81 -21.04 -2.36 -21.92
CA ASP A 81 -21.12 -3.82 -21.85
C ASP A 81 -19.74 -4.46 -21.81
N ALA A 82 -18.76 -3.89 -22.52
CA ALA A 82 -17.38 -4.36 -22.50
C ALA A 82 -16.75 -4.25 -21.09
N GLY A 83 -16.95 -3.12 -20.39
CA GLY A 83 -16.48 -2.91 -19.03
C GLY A 83 -17.15 -3.83 -18.02
N LYS A 84 -18.47 -4.03 -18.13
CA LYS A 84 -19.24 -4.96 -17.28
C LYS A 84 -18.78 -6.41 -17.48
N ASP A 85 -18.69 -6.86 -18.73
CA ASP A 85 -18.25 -8.22 -19.06
C ASP A 85 -16.80 -8.45 -18.63
N GLY A 86 -15.94 -7.44 -18.78
CA GLY A 86 -14.57 -7.46 -18.31
C GLY A 86 -14.48 -7.66 -16.80
N ARG A 87 -15.28 -6.91 -16.03
CA ARG A 87 -15.35 -7.07 -14.57
C ARG A 87 -15.92 -8.41 -14.15
N ALA A 88 -16.95 -8.91 -14.83
CA ALA A 88 -17.54 -10.22 -14.54
C ALA A 88 -16.51 -11.35 -14.74
N ARG A 89 -15.80 -11.36 -15.88
CA ARG A 89 -14.71 -12.32 -16.13
C ARG A 89 -13.62 -12.23 -15.07
N GLN A 90 -13.28 -11.02 -14.65
CA GLN A 90 -12.25 -10.83 -13.63
C GLN A 90 -12.70 -11.32 -12.26
N LEU A 91 -13.97 -11.09 -11.90
CA LEU A 91 -14.56 -11.63 -10.68
C LEU A 91 -14.48 -13.17 -10.66
N ASP A 92 -14.84 -13.82 -11.76
CA ASP A 92 -14.77 -15.29 -11.89
C ASP A 92 -13.33 -15.81 -11.77
N ASN A 93 -12.37 -15.13 -12.42
CA ASN A 93 -10.94 -15.45 -12.30
C ASN A 93 -10.46 -15.38 -10.85
N VAL A 94 -10.82 -14.31 -10.14
CA VAL A 94 -10.39 -14.11 -8.75
C VAL A 94 -11.08 -15.12 -7.83
N LYS A 95 -12.39 -15.37 -7.99
CA LYS A 95 -13.12 -16.41 -7.25
C LYS A 95 -12.47 -17.78 -7.43
N GLY A 96 -12.11 -18.14 -8.67
CA GLY A 96 -11.42 -19.40 -8.96
C GLY A 96 -10.04 -19.50 -8.28
N THR A 97 -9.32 -18.39 -8.13
CA THR A 97 -8.06 -18.34 -7.37
C THR A 97 -8.29 -18.41 -5.86
N VAL A 98 -9.27 -17.66 -5.33
CA VAL A 98 -9.61 -17.65 -3.90
C VAL A 98 -10.07 -19.03 -3.43
N ALA A 99 -10.95 -19.68 -4.19
CA ALA A 99 -11.47 -21.00 -3.86
C ALA A 99 -10.37 -22.08 -3.78
N ARG A 100 -9.31 -21.94 -4.59
CA ARG A 100 -8.18 -22.89 -4.60
C ARG A 100 -7.11 -22.58 -3.54
N GLY A 101 -7.15 -21.41 -2.92
CA GLY A 101 -6.04 -20.92 -2.11
C GLY A 101 -4.84 -20.48 -2.95
N VAL A 102 -3.86 -19.86 -2.30
CA VAL A 102 -2.64 -19.35 -2.93
C VAL A 102 -1.45 -19.74 -2.07
N THR A 103 -0.38 -20.18 -2.71
CA THR A 103 0.80 -20.67 -1.99
C THR A 103 1.54 -19.53 -1.28
N PRO A 104 2.12 -19.79 -0.08
CA PRO A 104 2.90 -18.81 0.65
C PRO A 104 3.99 -18.12 -0.19
N GLY A 105 4.24 -16.83 0.08
CA GLY A 105 5.28 -16.05 -0.60
C GLY A 105 4.83 -15.39 -1.90
N ASN A 106 3.60 -15.64 -2.35
CA ASN A 106 3.01 -14.96 -3.50
C ASN A 106 2.41 -13.60 -3.13
N MET A 107 2.18 -12.80 -4.17
CA MET A 107 1.49 -11.52 -4.09
C MET A 107 0.36 -11.46 -5.11
N LEU A 108 -0.84 -11.16 -4.64
CA LEU A 108 -1.97 -10.78 -5.50
C LEU A 108 -2.07 -9.26 -5.48
N VAL A 109 -2.18 -8.64 -6.65
CA VAL A 109 -2.31 -7.19 -6.78
C VAL A 109 -3.66 -6.87 -7.38
N PHE A 110 -4.42 -6.02 -6.73
CA PHE A 110 -5.72 -5.56 -7.20
C PHE A 110 -5.68 -4.05 -7.43
N GLY A 111 -6.04 -3.62 -8.63
CA GLY A 111 -6.08 -2.22 -8.99
C GLY A 111 -6.94 -1.99 -10.22
N GLY A 112 -7.55 -0.82 -10.29
CA GLY A 112 -8.37 -0.41 -11.41
C GLY A 112 -8.58 1.10 -11.37
N PRO A 113 -9.04 1.71 -12.47
CA PRO A 113 -9.25 3.16 -12.52
C PRO A 113 -10.32 3.66 -11.53
N GLU A 114 -11.26 2.78 -11.18
CA GLU A 114 -12.33 3.04 -10.22
C GLU A 114 -12.13 2.16 -8.98
N SER A 115 -11.72 2.78 -7.88
CA SER A 115 -11.46 2.08 -6.61
C SER A 115 -12.70 1.35 -6.09
N SER A 116 -13.88 1.98 -6.19
CA SER A 116 -15.13 1.41 -5.69
C SER A 116 -15.46 0.07 -6.37
N LYS A 117 -15.32 0.00 -7.70
CA LYS A 117 -15.52 -1.23 -8.49
C LYS A 117 -14.48 -2.29 -8.18
N THR A 118 -13.21 -1.89 -7.98
CA THR A 118 -12.13 -2.80 -7.60
C THR A 118 -12.39 -3.43 -6.24
N ALA A 119 -12.79 -2.62 -5.26
CA ALA A 119 -13.06 -3.08 -3.92
C ALA A 119 -14.36 -3.89 -3.82
N GLU A 120 -15.39 -3.60 -4.62
CA GLU A 120 -16.58 -4.47 -4.73
C GLU A 120 -16.21 -5.86 -5.25
N LEU A 121 -15.40 -5.93 -6.33
CA LEU A 121 -14.89 -7.19 -6.86
C LEU A 121 -14.11 -7.98 -5.79
N MET A 122 -13.24 -7.32 -5.02
CA MET A 122 -12.50 -7.98 -3.94
C MET A 122 -13.42 -8.49 -2.83
N VAL A 123 -14.36 -7.66 -2.36
CA VAL A 123 -15.34 -8.06 -1.34
C VAL A 123 -16.11 -9.29 -1.81
N ASP A 124 -16.59 -9.30 -3.05
CA ASP A 124 -17.35 -10.41 -3.59
C ASP A 124 -16.53 -11.68 -3.83
N ALA A 125 -15.27 -11.54 -4.26
CA ALA A 125 -14.41 -12.68 -4.54
C ALA A 125 -13.91 -13.38 -3.26
N PHE A 126 -13.74 -12.62 -2.17
CA PHE A 126 -13.20 -13.14 -0.91
C PHE A 126 -14.25 -13.68 0.07
N LYS A 127 -15.54 -13.55 -0.23
CA LYS A 127 -16.64 -14.08 0.61
C LYS A 127 -16.44 -15.55 1.03
N ASP A 128 -15.94 -16.37 0.10
CA ASP A 128 -15.77 -17.81 0.29
C ASP A 128 -14.30 -18.22 0.51
N ALA A 129 -13.42 -17.26 0.82
CA ALA A 129 -12.02 -17.55 1.14
C ALA A 129 -11.93 -18.45 2.36
N GLN A 130 -11.25 -19.59 2.21
CA GLN A 130 -11.09 -20.51 3.33
C GLN A 130 -10.16 -19.91 4.39
N PRO A 131 -10.47 -20.06 5.70
CA PRO A 131 -9.64 -19.49 6.74
C PRO A 131 -8.18 -19.91 6.64
N GLY A 132 -7.26 -18.94 6.62
CA GLY A 132 -5.82 -19.19 6.51
C GLY A 132 -5.32 -19.70 5.15
N SER A 133 -6.16 -19.75 4.11
CA SER A 133 -5.79 -20.20 2.77
C SER A 133 -4.70 -19.36 2.11
N PHE A 134 -4.46 -18.16 2.62
CA PHE A 134 -3.51 -17.16 2.13
C PHE A 134 -2.41 -16.84 3.16
N LYS A 135 -2.08 -17.77 4.05
CA LYS A 135 -0.97 -17.58 4.99
C LYS A 135 0.32 -17.18 4.26
N ASN A 136 0.93 -16.07 4.69
CA ASN A 136 2.12 -15.46 4.08
C ASN A 136 1.95 -15.07 2.60
N VAL A 137 0.73 -14.88 2.13
CA VAL A 137 0.43 -14.27 0.83
C VAL A 137 0.15 -12.80 1.05
N ILE A 138 0.69 -11.95 0.20
CA ILE A 138 0.41 -10.51 0.23
C ILE A 138 -0.78 -10.23 -0.70
N VAL A 139 -1.79 -9.55 -0.18
CA VAL A 139 -2.89 -8.98 -0.98
C VAL A 139 -2.69 -7.48 -1.00
N LEU A 140 -2.20 -6.97 -2.13
CA LEU A 140 -2.01 -5.54 -2.37
C LEU A 140 -3.27 -4.96 -3.03
N PHE A 141 -3.94 -4.06 -2.32
CA PHE A 141 -5.03 -3.24 -2.85
C PHE A 141 -4.53 -1.83 -3.16
N ILE A 142 -4.65 -1.42 -4.42
CA ILE A 142 -4.32 -0.09 -4.89
C ILE A 142 -5.65 0.63 -5.15
N GLY A 143 -6.00 1.57 -4.27
CA GLY A 143 -7.36 2.11 -4.16
C GLY A 143 -7.45 3.47 -3.49
N GLU A 144 -8.67 3.92 -3.23
CA GLU A 144 -8.98 5.10 -2.45
C GLU A 144 -9.11 4.75 -0.96
N GLN A 145 -8.77 5.69 -0.08
CA GLN A 145 -8.84 5.52 1.38
C GLN A 145 -10.25 5.11 1.85
N ALA A 146 -11.29 5.59 1.17
CA ALA A 146 -12.69 5.28 1.47
C ALA A 146 -13.04 3.79 1.31
N ASP A 147 -12.27 3.05 0.50
CA ASP A 147 -12.51 1.63 0.23
C ASP A 147 -11.60 0.71 1.04
N GLN A 148 -10.58 1.25 1.72
CA GLN A 148 -9.57 0.42 2.40
C GLN A 148 -10.19 -0.52 3.42
N GLN A 149 -11.03 -0.01 4.32
CA GLN A 149 -11.54 -0.79 5.46
C GLN A 149 -12.37 -1.98 4.99
N ARG A 150 -13.33 -1.75 4.08
CA ARG A 150 -14.20 -2.82 3.57
C ARG A 150 -13.43 -3.93 2.84
N VAL A 151 -12.34 -3.58 2.15
CA VAL A 151 -11.47 -4.58 1.51
C VAL A 151 -10.65 -5.33 2.54
N SER A 152 -10.05 -4.62 3.50
CA SER A 152 -9.29 -5.23 4.59
C SER A 152 -10.13 -6.27 5.33
N ASP A 153 -11.37 -5.92 5.66
CA ASP A 153 -12.29 -6.79 6.39
C ASP A 153 -12.66 -8.03 5.57
N ALA A 154 -12.90 -7.89 4.27
CA ALA A 154 -13.19 -9.02 3.39
C ALA A 154 -11.99 -9.97 3.21
N VAL A 155 -10.77 -9.44 3.19
CA VAL A 155 -9.55 -10.22 3.00
C VAL A 155 -9.11 -10.91 4.31
N ALA A 156 -9.38 -10.32 5.47
CA ALA A 156 -8.88 -10.76 6.76
C ALA A 156 -9.10 -12.27 7.06
N PRO A 157 -10.26 -12.90 6.79
CA PRO A 157 -10.49 -14.31 7.07
C PRO A 157 -9.48 -15.23 6.36
N SER A 158 -9.01 -14.86 5.17
CA SER A 158 -8.04 -15.66 4.40
C SER A 158 -6.68 -15.79 5.08
N GLY A 159 -6.38 -14.93 6.07
CA GLY A 159 -5.07 -14.87 6.72
C GLY A 159 -3.95 -14.23 5.87
N ALA A 160 -4.33 -13.55 4.78
CA ALA A 160 -3.38 -12.79 3.96
C ALA A 160 -2.79 -11.59 4.71
N ILE A 161 -1.60 -11.18 4.29
CA ILE A 161 -1.01 -9.90 4.65
C ILE A 161 -1.65 -8.84 3.76
N PHE A 162 -2.59 -8.08 4.31
CA PHE A 162 -3.22 -6.98 3.59
C PHE A 162 -2.27 -5.78 3.48
N ARG A 163 -2.10 -5.27 2.26
CA ARG A 163 -1.31 -4.07 1.98
C ARG A 163 -2.15 -3.10 1.18
N PHE A 164 -2.25 -1.87 1.66
CA PHE A 164 -2.99 -0.80 1.00
C PHE A 164 -2.03 0.26 0.44
N VAL A 165 -2.32 0.73 -0.77
CA VAL A 165 -1.68 1.90 -1.38
C VAL A 165 -2.77 2.82 -1.89
N ALA A 166 -2.74 4.08 -1.44
CA ALA A 166 -3.66 5.12 -1.91
C ALA A 166 -3.33 5.56 -3.34
N MET A 167 -4.36 5.78 -4.17
CA MET A 167 -4.23 6.20 -5.58
C MET A 167 -4.29 7.70 -5.83
#